data_AF-A0A1I4NDP6-F1
#
_entry.id   AF-A0A1I4NDP6-F1
#
_cell.length_a   1.000
_cell.length_b   1.000
_cell.length_c   1.000
_cell.angle_alpha   90.00
_cell.angle_beta   90.00
_cell.angle_gamma   90.00
#
_symmetry.space_group_name_H-M   'P 1'
#
loop_
_entity.id
_entity.type
_entity.pdbx_description
1 polymer ?
#
loop_
_entity_poly.entity_id
_entity_poly.type
_entity_poly.pdbx_seq_one_letter_code
_entity_poly.pdbx_strand_id
1 'polypeptide(L)'
;MRRALLAAALAASILSPGPAAAQDEKRAETIDGLVRIVGAQAGIVLYCRKFYTVDDAVAEGLSRTVRKALDETLGHRKAQTAIAEEGRRVAQTIAEVGAEQWCADQRDILNTDGVRVFLD
;
A
#
# COMPACT_ATOMS: atom_id res chain seq x y z
N MET A 1 39.21 48.20 -35.95
CA MET A 1 39.33 46.78 -36.36
C MET A 1 38.42 45.93 -35.47
N ARG A 2 37.57 45.09 -36.09
CA ARG A 2 36.86 43.87 -35.58
C ARG A 2 35.92 44.02 -34.35
N ARG A 3 34.59 43.82 -34.49
CA ARG A 3 33.84 42.53 -34.52
C ARG A 3 34.15 41.68 -33.27
N ALA A 4 33.23 41.11 -32.49
CA ALA A 4 31.78 40.89 -32.55
C ALA A 4 31.31 40.36 -31.17
N LEU A 5 30.04 40.60 -30.85
CA LEU A 5 29.04 39.72 -30.22
C LEU A 5 29.53 38.58 -29.30
N LEU A 6 28.89 38.43 -28.13
CA LEU A 6 28.24 37.17 -27.73
C LEU A 6 27.32 37.37 -26.52
N ALA A 7 26.03 37.25 -26.79
CA ALA A 7 24.98 37.07 -25.81
C ALA A 7 25.17 35.72 -25.10
N ALA A 8 25.28 35.73 -23.77
CA ALA A 8 25.17 34.53 -22.96
C ALA A 8 23.73 34.48 -22.42
N ALA A 9 22.87 33.80 -23.16
CA ALA A 9 21.52 33.45 -22.73
C ALA A 9 21.62 32.51 -21.52
N LEU A 10 21.21 32.98 -20.35
CA LEU A 10 20.88 32.14 -19.21
C LEU A 10 19.60 31.35 -19.55
N ALA A 11 19.76 30.21 -20.20
CA ALA A 11 18.74 29.18 -20.20
C ALA A 11 18.74 28.52 -18.81
N ALA A 12 18.04 29.15 -17.87
CA ALA A 12 17.58 28.46 -16.67
C ALA A 12 16.56 27.41 -17.13
N SER A 13 17.04 26.21 -17.43
CA SER A 13 16.22 25.03 -17.59
C SER A 13 15.59 24.72 -16.24
N ILE A 14 14.43 25.33 -15.99
CA ILE A 14 13.49 24.90 -14.96
C ILE A 14 13.07 23.50 -15.42
N LEU A 15 13.75 22.48 -14.91
CA LEU A 15 13.37 21.08 -15.04
C LEU A 15 12.06 20.93 -14.28
N SER A 16 10.95 21.24 -14.94
CA SER A 16 9.64 20.75 -14.55
C SER A 16 9.78 19.23 -14.43
N PRO A 17 9.49 18.62 -13.27
CA PRO A 17 9.50 17.17 -13.14
C PRO A 17 8.58 16.61 -14.24
N GLY A 18 9.18 15.88 -15.16
CA GLY A 18 8.46 15.37 -16.32
C GLY A 18 7.41 14.34 -15.92
N PRO A 19 6.48 13.99 -16.84
CA PRO A 19 5.41 13.03 -16.60
C PRO A 19 5.88 11.63 -16.13
N ALA A 20 7.16 11.30 -16.33
CA ALA A 20 7.77 10.08 -15.82
C ALA A 20 7.84 10.05 -14.28
N ALA A 21 8.23 11.16 -13.63
CA ALA A 21 8.33 11.21 -12.16
C ALA A 21 6.96 11.03 -11.50
N ALA A 22 5.91 11.65 -12.07
CA ALA A 22 4.54 11.51 -11.58
C ALA A 22 3.96 10.09 -11.78
N GLN A 23 4.36 9.38 -12.85
CA GLN A 23 3.97 7.97 -13.05
C GLN A 23 4.64 7.03 -12.05
N ASP A 24 5.91 7.28 -11.71
CA ASP A 24 6.65 6.49 -10.74
C ASP A 24 6.09 6.67 -9.32
N GLU A 25 5.71 7.89 -8.94
CA GLU A 25 5.07 8.19 -7.65
C GLU A 25 3.72 7.47 -7.51
N LYS A 26 2.85 7.59 -8.51
CA LYS A 26 1.56 6.88 -8.52
C LYS A 26 1.71 5.36 -8.45
N ARG A 27 2.73 4.81 -9.13
CA ARG A 27 3.06 3.39 -9.06
C ARG A 27 3.48 2.99 -7.65
N ALA A 28 4.34 3.78 -7.00
CA ALA A 28 4.79 3.52 -5.64
C ALA A 28 3.62 3.56 -4.64
N GLU A 29 2.74 4.56 -4.74
CA GLU A 29 1.52 4.65 -3.93
C GLU A 29 0.61 3.43 -4.12
N THR A 30 0.45 2.98 -5.37
CA THR A 30 -0.36 1.79 -5.67
C THR A 30 0.24 0.55 -5.00
N ILE A 31 1.56 0.36 -5.10
CA ILE A 31 2.26 -0.75 -4.47
C ILE A 31 2.10 -0.71 -2.95
N ASP A 32 2.29 0.44 -2.33
CA ASP A 32 2.12 0.62 -0.89
C ASP A 32 0.69 0.27 -0.45
N GLY A 33 -0.31 0.75 -1.18
CA GLY A 33 -1.72 0.41 -0.94
C GLY A 33 -1.99 -1.10 -1.02
N LEU A 34 -1.46 -1.78 -2.04
CA LEU A 34 -1.58 -3.23 -2.17
C LEU A 34 -0.90 -3.98 -1.00
N VAL A 35 0.29 -3.56 -0.60
CA VAL A 35 1.00 -4.15 0.54
C VAL A 35 0.17 -4.00 1.82
N ARG A 36 -0.35 -2.79 2.10
CA ARG A 36 -1.21 -2.50 3.25
C ARG A 36 -2.47 -3.36 3.28
N ILE A 37 -3.11 -3.59 2.13
CA ILE A 37 -4.28 -4.48 2.05
C ILE A 37 -3.89 -5.89 2.49
N VAL A 38 -2.79 -6.46 1.98
CA VAL A 38 -2.36 -7.81 2.37
C VAL A 38 -2.05 -7.89 3.87
N GLY A 39 -1.39 -6.87 4.42
CA GLY A 39 -1.11 -6.75 5.84
C GLY A 39 -2.38 -6.72 6.69
N ALA A 40 -3.34 -5.86 6.33
CA ALA A 40 -4.62 -5.75 7.00
C ALA A 40 -5.40 -7.07 6.98
N GLN A 41 -5.50 -7.74 5.81
CA GLN A 41 -6.19 -9.03 5.71
C GLN A 41 -5.52 -10.11 6.58
N ALA A 42 -4.19 -10.14 6.63
CA ALA A 42 -3.46 -11.05 7.52
C ALA A 42 -3.75 -10.76 9.01
N GLY A 43 -3.77 -9.48 9.39
CA GLY A 43 -4.16 -9.07 10.74
C GLY A 43 -5.59 -9.46 11.10
N ILE A 44 -6.55 -9.25 10.19
CA ILE A 44 -7.96 -9.59 10.40
C ILE A 44 -8.13 -11.08 10.68
N VAL A 45 -7.55 -11.93 9.82
CA VAL A 45 -7.61 -13.39 9.95
C VAL A 45 -6.99 -13.88 11.26
N LEU A 46 -5.89 -13.27 11.69
CA LEU A 46 -5.15 -13.70 12.88
C LEU A 46 -5.75 -13.21 14.20
N TYR A 47 -6.28 -11.99 14.25
CA TYR A 47 -6.63 -11.32 15.50
C TYR A 47 -8.14 -11.07 15.67
N CYS A 48 -8.89 -10.85 14.60
CA CYS A 48 -10.26 -10.32 14.71
C CYS A 48 -11.34 -11.37 14.93
N ARG A 49 -11.06 -12.64 14.65
CA ARG A 49 -11.99 -13.76 14.89
C ARG A 49 -12.39 -13.93 16.36
N LYS A 50 -11.61 -13.38 17.29
CA LYS A 50 -11.93 -13.39 18.72
C LYS A 50 -13.07 -12.41 19.07
N PHE A 51 -13.27 -11.38 18.26
CA PHE A 51 -14.16 -10.27 18.54
C PHE A 51 -15.37 -10.22 17.60
N TYR A 52 -15.20 -10.66 16.35
CA TYR A 52 -16.18 -10.50 15.28
C TYR A 52 -16.32 -11.75 14.41
N THR A 53 -17.43 -11.84 13.68
CA THR A 53 -17.63 -12.86 12.65
C THR A 53 -16.96 -12.41 11.36
N VAL A 54 -15.94 -13.15 10.92
CA VAL A 54 -15.16 -12.84 9.71
C VAL A 54 -15.49 -13.82 8.60
N ASP A 55 -15.72 -13.32 7.38
CA ASP A 55 -15.76 -14.12 6.16
C ASP A 55 -14.32 -14.42 5.70
N ASP A 56 -13.81 -15.57 6.14
CA ASP A 56 -12.47 -16.02 5.81
C ASP A 56 -12.25 -16.22 4.30
N ALA A 57 -13.29 -16.61 3.57
CA ALA A 57 -13.19 -16.82 2.13
C ALA A 57 -12.97 -15.50 1.39
N VAL A 58 -13.67 -14.43 1.81
CA VAL A 58 -13.47 -13.08 1.28
C VAL A 58 -12.09 -12.55 1.69
N ALA A 59 -11.72 -12.64 2.97
CA ALA A 59 -10.44 -12.13 3.46
C ALA A 59 -9.24 -12.81 2.77
N GLU A 60 -9.25 -14.13 2.68
CA GLU A 60 -8.20 -14.88 1.99
C GLU A 60 -8.22 -14.65 0.48
N GLY A 61 -9.41 -14.54 -0.13
CA GLY A 61 -9.57 -14.26 -1.55
C GLY A 61 -8.95 -12.92 -1.96
N LEU A 62 -9.20 -11.87 -1.15
CA LEU A 62 -8.57 -10.56 -1.31
C LEU A 62 -7.05 -10.66 -1.15
N SER A 63 -6.58 -11.29 -0.07
CA SER A 63 -5.15 -11.45 0.18
C SER A 63 -4.44 -12.18 -0.98
N ARG A 64 -5.00 -13.28 -1.50
CA ARG A 64 -4.44 -14.01 -2.65
C ARG A 64 -4.39 -13.15 -3.92
N THR A 65 -5.46 -12.42 -4.21
CA THR A 65 -5.55 -11.57 -5.39
C THR A 65 -4.50 -10.47 -5.36
N VAL A 66 -4.35 -9.80 -4.21
CA VAL A 66 -3.37 -8.72 -4.06
C VAL A 66 -1.94 -9.23 -4.04
N ARG A 67 -1.66 -10.37 -3.41
CA ARG A 67 -0.34 -11.02 -3.47
C ARG A 67 0.08 -11.33 -4.91
N LYS A 68 -0.85 -11.83 -5.73
CA LYS A 68 -0.59 -12.06 -7.16
C LYS A 68 -0.24 -10.76 -7.90
N ALA A 69 -1.00 -9.69 -7.67
CA ALA A 69 -0.72 -8.39 -8.27
C ALA A 69 0.65 -7.81 -7.84
N LEU A 70 1.02 -7.98 -6.57
CA LEU A 70 2.34 -7.59 -6.05
C LEU A 70 3.46 -8.41 -6.69
N ASP A 71 3.27 -9.73 -6.82
CA ASP A 71 4.23 -10.63 -7.47
C ASP A 71 4.46 -10.22 -8.94
N GLU A 72 3.39 -9.87 -9.67
CA GLU A 72 3.45 -9.40 -11.06
C GLU A 72 4.13 -8.03 -11.18
N THR A 73 3.95 -7.14 -10.19
CA THR A 73 4.46 -5.76 -10.24
C THR A 73 5.91 -5.63 -9.78
N LEU A 74 6.28 -6.33 -8.70
CA LEU A 74 7.58 -6.22 -8.04
C LEU A 74 8.51 -7.40 -8.34
N GLY A 75 7.95 -8.53 -8.77
CA GLY A 75 8.62 -9.82 -8.75
C GLY A 75 8.51 -10.50 -7.39
N HIS A 76 8.37 -11.82 -7.42
CA HIS A 76 8.02 -12.65 -6.26
C HIS A 76 8.86 -12.40 -5.00
N ARG A 77 10.20 -12.30 -5.12
CA ARG A 77 11.06 -12.07 -3.94
C ARG A 77 10.84 -10.71 -3.30
N LYS A 78 10.67 -9.65 -4.10
CA LYS A 78 10.46 -8.29 -3.56
C LYS A 78 9.06 -8.17 -2.95
N ALA A 79 8.06 -8.75 -3.58
CA ALA A 79 6.71 -8.82 -3.04
C ALA A 79 6.68 -9.54 -1.69
N GLN A 80 7.32 -10.71 -1.57
CA GLN A 80 7.42 -11.43 -0.29
C GLN A 80 8.08 -10.58 0.81
N THR A 81 9.19 -9.89 0.50
CA THR A 81 9.85 -9.01 1.48
C THR A 81 8.92 -7.89 1.93
N ALA A 82 8.27 -7.18 1.00
CA ALA A 82 7.37 -6.08 1.33
C ALA A 82 6.16 -6.54 2.16
N ILE A 83 5.58 -7.70 1.81
CA ILE A 83 4.48 -8.30 2.59
C ILE A 83 4.94 -8.70 3.99
N ALA A 84 6.15 -9.26 4.14
CA ALA A 84 6.68 -9.65 5.43
C ALA A 84 6.99 -8.44 6.33
N GLU A 85 7.54 -7.36 5.75
CA GLU A 85 7.76 -6.09 6.42
C GLU A 85 6.46 -5.49 6.92
N GLU A 86 5.44 -5.46 6.06
CA GLU A 86 4.12 -4.97 6.42
C GLU A 86 3.44 -5.84 7.48
N GLY A 87 3.58 -7.16 7.39
CA GLY A 87 3.07 -8.07 8.42
C GLY A 87 3.67 -7.77 9.79
N ARG A 88 4.98 -7.46 9.86
CA ARG A 88 5.62 -7.03 11.11
C ARG A 88 5.09 -5.67 11.59
N ARG A 89 4.92 -4.71 10.69
CA ARG A 89 4.35 -3.39 11.01
C ARG A 89 2.95 -3.52 11.60
N VAL A 90 2.06 -4.30 10.96
CA VAL A 90 0.70 -4.54 11.44
C VAL A 90 0.70 -5.24 12.80
N ALA A 91 1.52 -6.28 12.98
CA ALA A 91 1.63 -6.95 14.27
C ALA A 91 2.10 -6.01 15.38
N GLN A 92 3.06 -5.13 15.09
CA GLN A 92 3.50 -4.09 16.02
C GLN A 92 2.38 -3.10 16.35
N THR A 93 1.67 -2.58 15.34
CA THR A 93 0.53 -1.69 15.56
C THR A 93 -0.54 -2.35 16.43
N ILE A 94 -0.89 -3.62 16.17
CA ILE A 94 -1.85 -4.38 16.97
C ILE A 94 -1.36 -4.52 18.42
N ALA A 95 -0.07 -4.75 18.64
CA ALA A 95 0.51 -4.83 19.98
C ALA A 95 0.47 -3.47 20.73
N GLU A 96 0.62 -2.37 20.00
CA GLU A 96 0.60 -1.01 20.55
C GLU A 96 -0.82 -0.53 20.88
N VAL A 97 -1.78 -0.73 19.98
CA VAL A 97 -3.15 -0.21 20.13
C VAL A 97 -4.11 -1.20 20.80
N GLY A 98 -3.75 -2.49 20.82
CA GLY A 98 -4.61 -3.58 21.27
C GLY A 98 -5.45 -4.17 20.15
N ALA A 99 -5.57 -5.50 20.14
CA ALA A 99 -6.26 -6.24 19.08
C ALA A 99 -7.75 -5.91 18.96
N GLU A 100 -8.44 -5.66 20.07
CA GLU A 100 -9.88 -5.32 20.06
C GLU A 100 -10.12 -3.98 19.34
N GLN A 101 -9.40 -2.93 19.75
CA GLN A 101 -9.51 -1.61 19.12
C GLN A 101 -9.11 -1.66 17.65
N TRP A 102 -7.98 -2.31 17.34
CA TRP A 102 -7.53 -2.43 15.96
C TRP A 102 -8.58 -3.12 15.06
N CYS A 103 -9.20 -4.19 15.56
CA CYS A 103 -10.25 -4.89 14.83
C CYS A 103 -11.53 -4.07 14.68
N ALA A 104 -11.91 -3.28 15.69
CA ALA A 104 -13.04 -2.36 15.59
C ALA A 104 -12.80 -1.32 14.48
N ASP A 105 -11.60 -0.75 14.42
CA ASP A 105 -11.20 0.22 13.40
C ASP A 105 -11.23 -0.41 11.99
N GLN A 106 -10.69 -1.63 11.82
CA GLN A 106 -10.73 -2.33 10.53
C GLN A 106 -12.17 -2.62 10.09
N ARG A 107 -13.05 -3.00 11.03
CA ARG A 107 -14.46 -3.25 10.74
C ARG A 107 -15.16 -1.99 10.25
N ASP A 108 -14.95 -0.87 10.92
CA ASP A 108 -15.55 0.41 10.55
C ASP A 108 -15.11 0.86 9.15
N ILE A 109 -13.81 0.79 8.86
CA ILE A 109 -13.24 1.12 7.55
C ILE A 109 -13.84 0.23 6.46
N LEU A 110 -13.77 -1.10 6.61
CA LEU A 110 -14.19 -2.02 5.55
C LEU A 110 -15.70 -1.98 5.31
N ASN A 111 -16.51 -1.81 6.35
CA ASN A 111 -17.96 -1.68 6.20
C ASN A 111 -18.35 -0.36 5.53
N THR A 112 -17.65 0.73 5.84
CA THR A 112 -17.85 2.03 5.18
C THR A 112 -17.54 1.94 3.68
N ASP A 113 -16.50 1.19 3.33
CA ASP A 113 -16.09 0.98 1.93
C ASP A 113 -16.89 -0.13 1.22
N GLY A 114 -17.89 -0.73 1.88
CA GLY A 114 -18.74 -1.78 1.32
C GLY A 114 -18.04 -3.15 1.16
N VAL A 115 -16.87 -3.33 1.75
CA VAL A 115 -16.09 -4.56 1.72
C VAL A 115 -16.54 -5.50 2.85
N ARG A 116 -17.34 -6.51 2.51
CA ARG A 116 -17.99 -7.41 3.48
C ARG A 116 -17.07 -8.52 4.01
N VAL A 117 -15.99 -8.14 4.70
CA VAL A 117 -15.11 -9.08 5.42
C VAL A 117 -15.66 -9.36 6.82
N PHE A 118 -16.23 -8.36 7.48
CA PHE A 118 -16.93 -8.51 8.76
C PHE A 118 -18.42 -8.73 8.49
N LEU A 119 -19.00 -9.76 9.12
CA LEU A 119 -20.37 -10.22 8.84
C LEU A 119 -21.39 -9.79 9.90
N ASP A 120 -20.92 -9.24 11.00
CA ASP A 120 -21.71 -8.79 12.14
C ASP A 120 -22.16 -7.33 12.02
#